data_AF-A0A7X9WMV3-F1
#
_entry.id   AF-A0A7X9WMV3-F1
#
_cell.length_a   1.000
_cell.length_b   1.000
_cell.length_c   1.000
_cell.angle_alpha   90.00
_cell.angle_beta   90.00
_cell.angle_gamma   90.00
#
_symmetry.space_group_name_H-M   'P 1'
#
loop_
_entity.id
_entity.type
_entity.pdbx_description
1 polymer ?
#
loop_
_entity_poly.entity_id
_entity_poly.type
_entity_poly.pdbx_seq_one_letter_code
_entity_poly.pdbx_strand_id
1 'polypeptide(L)'
;MFERVRDSYEFPTDLAEDAGDESGTAALRWTASVVALTAALLALFNAQSIRGWAEELPPGPGTIRVVAVAEAWDDTTRALGLGAGHARMRKAWKRVESARWTPQPAVVEEARR
;
A
#
# COMPACT_ATOMS: atom_id res chain seq x y z
N MET A 1 48.91 -31.78 16.20
CA MET A 1 48.38 -31.72 14.82
C MET A 1 46.89 -31.45 14.95
N PHE A 2 46.49 -30.17 14.89
CA PHE A 2 45.10 -29.75 15.12
C PHE A 2 44.41 -29.63 13.77
N GLU A 3 43.41 -30.48 13.57
CA GLU A 3 42.50 -30.42 12.43
C GLU A 3 41.61 -29.19 12.63
N ARG A 4 41.88 -28.15 11.85
CA ARG A 4 41.07 -26.93 11.85
C ARG A 4 39.76 -27.28 11.16
N VAL A 5 38.76 -27.69 11.94
CA VAL A 5 37.37 -27.74 11.51
C VAL A 5 37.02 -26.35 10.99
N ARG A 6 36.94 -26.22 9.66
CA ARG A 6 36.31 -25.05 9.04
C ARG A 6 34.84 -25.22 9.33
N ASP A 7 34.35 -24.57 10.38
CA ASP A 7 32.92 -24.26 10.49
C ASP A 7 32.60 -23.33 9.31
N SER A 8 32.27 -23.93 8.17
CA SER A 8 31.65 -23.26 7.05
C SER A 8 30.21 -22.96 7.45
N TYR A 9 30.03 -21.93 8.27
CA TYR A 9 28.75 -21.24 8.36
C TYR A 9 28.62 -20.43 7.06
N GLU A 10 28.12 -21.10 6.03
CA GLU A 10 27.64 -20.48 4.80
C GLU A 10 26.43 -19.64 5.20
N PHE A 11 26.65 -18.34 5.41
CA PHE A 11 25.57 -17.43 5.72
C PHE A 11 24.71 -17.30 4.45
N PRO A 12 23.38 -17.35 4.52
CA PRO A 12 22.47 -17.39 3.35
C PRO A 12 22.50 -16.13 2.45
N THR A 13 23.50 -15.27 2.61
CA THR A 13 23.80 -14.08 1.83
C THR A 13 25.11 -14.15 1.05
N ASP A 14 25.91 -15.21 1.20
CA ASP A 14 27.08 -15.46 0.35
C ASP A 14 26.60 -15.99 -1.01
N LEU A 15 26.03 -15.08 -1.80
CA LEU A 15 25.77 -15.35 -3.21
C LEU A 15 27.14 -15.50 -3.89
N ALA A 16 27.30 -16.57 -4.67
CA ALA A 16 28.51 -16.86 -5.42
C ALA A 16 29.08 -15.57 -6.06
N GLU A 17 30.34 -15.24 -5.74
CA GLU A 17 31.06 -14.07 -6.26
C GLU A 17 31.10 -14.02 -7.81
N ASP A 18 30.74 -15.13 -8.46
CA ASP A 18 30.80 -15.35 -9.91
C ASP A 18 29.58 -14.82 -10.69
N ALA A 19 28.63 -14.15 -10.05
CA ALA A 19 27.62 -13.37 -10.76
C ALA A 19 28.26 -12.09 -11.32
N GLY A 20 29.11 -12.22 -12.35
CA GLY A 20 29.76 -11.09 -13.02
C GLY A 20 28.79 -9.95 -13.33
N ASP A 21 29.28 -8.71 -13.34
CA ASP A 21 28.58 -7.42 -13.40
C ASP A 21 27.25 -7.36 -14.22
N GLU A 22 27.15 -8.16 -15.29
CA GLU A 22 25.95 -8.29 -16.11
C GLU A 22 24.76 -8.90 -15.34
N SER A 23 24.99 -9.87 -14.47
CA SER A 23 23.96 -10.53 -13.65
C SER A 23 23.38 -9.58 -12.59
N GLY A 24 24.25 -8.81 -11.91
CA GLY A 24 23.83 -7.80 -10.93
C GLY A 24 23.02 -6.67 -11.57
N THR A 25 23.47 -6.17 -12.73
CA THR A 25 22.76 -5.12 -13.46
C THR A 25 21.40 -5.62 -13.99
N ALA A 26 21.32 -6.86 -14.49
CA ALA A 26 20.07 -7.46 -14.91
C ALA A 26 19.08 -7.62 -13.73
N ALA A 27 19.57 -8.07 -12.57
CA ALA A 27 18.77 -8.21 -11.36
C ALA A 27 18.21 -6.87 -10.86
N LEU A 28 19.03 -5.80 -10.88
CA LEU A 28 18.59 -4.45 -10.53
C LEU A 28 17.51 -3.93 -11.49
N ARG A 29 17.69 -4.10 -12.80
CA ARG A 29 16.69 -3.71 -13.82
C ARG A 29 15.37 -4.47 -13.64
N TRP A 30 15.44 -5.76 -13.37
CA TRP A 30 14.27 -6.58 -13.11
C TRP A 30 13.53 -6.09 -11.86
N THR A 31 14.27 -5.89 -10.75
CA THR A 31 13.71 -5.40 -9.49
C THR A 31 13.06 -4.03 -9.66
N ALA A 32 13.74 -3.10 -10.33
CA ALA A 32 13.20 -1.77 -10.65
C ALA A 32 11.91 -1.86 -11.47
N SER A 33 11.84 -2.80 -12.42
CA SER A 33 10.64 -3.03 -13.24
C SER A 33 9.46 -3.54 -12.40
N VAL A 34 9.72 -4.48 -11.47
CA VAL A 34 8.70 -4.99 -10.54
C VAL A 34 8.22 -3.87 -9.61
N VAL A 35 9.12 -3.07 -9.06
CA VAL A 35 8.76 -1.92 -8.21
C VAL A 35 7.94 -0.90 -8.99
N ALA A 36 8.36 -0.54 -10.20
CA ALA A 36 7.65 0.42 -11.05
C ALA A 36 6.24 -0.07 -11.41
N LEU A 37 6.11 -1.34 -11.81
CA LEU A 37 4.82 -1.95 -12.11
C LEU A 37 3.91 -1.98 -10.87
N THR A 38 4.46 -2.38 -9.72
CA THR A 38 3.71 -2.45 -8.46
C THR A 38 3.25 -1.06 -8.01
N ALA A 39 4.13 -0.06 -8.11
CA ALA A 39 3.79 1.33 -7.81
C ALA A 39 2.71 1.87 -8.74
N ALA A 40 2.76 1.55 -10.03
CA ALA A 40 1.73 1.95 -10.99
C ALA A 40 0.37 1.31 -10.68
N LEU A 41 0.34 0.00 -10.39
CA LEU A 41 -0.87 -0.69 -9.97
C LEU A 41 -1.43 -0.08 -8.67
N LEU A 42 -0.56 0.20 -7.70
CA LEU A 42 -0.96 0.85 -6.46
C LEU A 42 -1.55 2.25 -6.73
N ALA A 43 -0.93 3.06 -7.59
CA ALA A 43 -1.45 4.38 -7.95
C ALA A 43 -2.83 4.32 -8.62
N LEU A 44 -3.05 3.34 -9.50
CA LEU A 44 -4.31 3.15 -10.22
C LEU A 44 -5.45 2.64 -9.33
N PHE A 45 -5.18 1.66 -8.47
CA PHE A 45 -6.21 1.00 -7.65
C PHE A 45 -6.39 1.64 -6.27
N ASN A 46 -5.47 2.51 -5.85
CA ASN A 46 -5.44 3.13 -4.53
C ASN A 46 -5.61 4.66 -4.58
N ALA A 47 -6.19 5.21 -5.65
CA ALA A 47 -6.33 6.65 -5.85
C ALA A 47 -7.06 7.37 -4.69
N GLN A 48 -8.08 6.74 -4.11
CA GLN A 48 -8.80 7.32 -2.97
C GLN A 48 -7.92 7.51 -1.72
N SER A 49 -6.97 6.61 -1.43
CA SER A 49 -6.08 6.81 -0.28
C SER A 49 -5.00 7.84 -0.58
N ILE A 50 -4.57 7.98 -1.84
CA ILE A 50 -3.66 9.05 -2.27
C ILE A 50 -4.32 10.40 -2.02
N ARG A 51 -5.60 10.55 -2.40
CA ARG A 51 -6.38 11.75 -2.11
C ARG A 51 -6.53 12.01 -0.62
N GLY A 52 -6.93 11.00 0.17
CA GLY A 52 -7.07 11.15 1.63
C GLY A 52 -5.77 11.56 2.31
N TRP A 53 -4.64 10.94 1.93
CA TRP A 53 -3.32 11.37 2.41
C TRP A 53 -2.98 12.81 2.03
N ALA A 54 -3.29 13.23 0.79
CA ALA A 54 -3.02 14.59 0.34
C ALA A 54 -3.83 15.63 1.14
N GLU A 55 -5.08 15.31 1.49
CA GLU A 55 -5.95 16.14 2.33
C GLU A 55 -5.44 16.26 3.78
N GLU A 56 -4.66 15.29 4.28
CA GLU A 56 -4.05 15.30 5.62
C GLU A 56 -2.75 16.12 5.72
N LEU A 57 -2.17 16.53 4.59
CA LEU A 57 -0.94 17.32 4.58
C LEU A 57 -1.16 18.73 5.18
N PRO A 58 -0.18 19.29 5.91
CA PRO A 58 -0.27 20.65 6.41
C PRO A 58 -0.55 21.65 5.27
N PRO A 59 -1.46 22.62 5.48
CA PRO A 59 -1.82 23.58 4.44
C PRO A 59 -0.61 24.45 4.09
N GLY A 60 -0.29 24.50 2.80
CA GLY A 60 0.82 25.28 2.27
C GLY A 60 0.74 25.44 0.74
N PRO A 61 1.50 26.38 0.15
CA PRO A 61 1.42 26.69 -1.28
C PRO A 61 1.71 25.47 -2.19
N GLY A 62 2.59 24.56 -1.74
CA GLY A 62 2.87 23.31 -2.44
C GLY A 62 1.75 22.28 -2.28
N THR A 63 1.20 22.14 -1.07
CA THR A 63 0.14 21.18 -0.72
C THR A 63 -1.12 21.38 -1.56
N ILE A 64 -1.50 22.64 -1.84
CA ILE A 64 -2.68 22.95 -2.68
C ILE A 64 -2.59 22.25 -4.04
N ARG A 65 -1.39 22.22 -4.65
CA ARG A 65 -1.18 21.55 -5.93
C ARG A 65 -1.27 20.04 -5.80
N VAL A 66 -0.70 19.49 -4.72
CA VAL A 66 -0.74 18.04 -4.44
C VAL A 66 -2.18 17.56 -4.28
N VAL A 67 -3.00 18.29 -3.49
CA VAL A 67 -4.42 18.00 -3.31
C VAL A 67 -5.16 18.06 -4.64
N ALA A 68 -4.99 19.12 -5.43
CA ALA A 68 -5.67 19.26 -6.72
C ALA A 68 -5.30 18.13 -7.70
N VAL A 69 -4.03 17.71 -7.74
CA VAL A 69 -3.58 16.57 -8.57
C VAL A 69 -4.19 15.27 -8.06
N ALA A 70 -4.23 15.06 -6.75
CA ALA A 70 -4.79 13.84 -6.16
C ALA A 70 -6.30 13.73 -6.38
N GLU A 71 -7.04 14.84 -6.29
CA GLU A 71 -8.47 14.92 -6.62
C GLU A 71 -8.72 14.58 -8.09
N ALA A 72 -8.00 15.24 -9.01
CA ALA A 72 -8.15 14.97 -10.45
C ALA A 72 -7.79 13.52 -10.82
N TRP A 73 -6.81 12.94 -10.14
CA TRP A 73 -6.43 11.54 -10.32
C TRP A 73 -7.51 10.57 -9.82
N ASP A 74 -8.07 10.82 -8.64
CA ASP A 74 -9.17 10.03 -8.08
C ASP A 74 -10.42 10.09 -8.98
N ASP A 75 -10.73 11.26 -9.54
CA ASP A 75 -11.83 11.41 -10.50
C ASP A 75 -11.57 10.65 -11.82
N THR A 76 -10.34 10.72 -12.34
CA THR A 76 -9.93 9.99 -13.56
C THR A 76 -10.05 8.47 -13.36
N THR A 77 -9.52 7.95 -12.25
CA THR A 77 -9.56 6.52 -11.96
C THR A 77 -10.98 6.02 -11.66
N ARG A 78 -11.86 6.88 -11.09
CA ARG A 78 -13.30 6.60 -11.00
C ARG A 78 -13.97 6.54 -12.36
N ALA A 79 -13.69 7.48 -13.26
CA ALA A 79 -14.24 7.49 -14.62
C ALA A 79 -13.83 6.23 -15.41
N LEU A 80 -12.61 5.73 -15.20
CA LEU A 80 -12.12 4.47 -15.77
C LEU A 80 -12.67 3.21 -15.06
N GLY A 81 -13.42 3.36 -13.97
CA GLY A 81 -13.96 2.25 -13.19
C GLY A 81 -12.92 1.47 -12.37
N LEU A 82 -11.68 1.96 -12.29
CA LEU A 82 -10.57 1.30 -11.59
C LEU A 82 -10.78 1.29 -10.07
N GLY A 83 -11.48 2.29 -9.53
CA GLY A 83 -11.89 2.32 -8.12
C GLY A 83 -13.01 1.34 -7.75
N ALA A 84 -13.68 0.71 -8.73
CA ALA A 84 -14.88 -0.10 -8.49
C ALA A 84 -14.59 -1.38 -7.68
N GLY A 85 -13.40 -1.96 -7.84
CA GLY A 85 -13.00 -3.17 -7.12
C GLY A 85 -12.93 -2.95 -5.61
N HIS A 86 -12.20 -1.92 -5.18
CA HIS A 86 -12.09 -1.55 -3.77
C HIS A 86 -13.44 -1.12 -3.19
N ALA A 87 -14.23 -0.33 -3.93
CA ALA A 87 -15.57 0.09 -3.50
C ALA A 87 -16.51 -1.10 -3.26
N ARG A 88 -16.46 -2.12 -4.13
CA ARG A 88 -17.24 -3.36 -3.96
C ARG A 88 -16.81 -4.14 -2.73
N MET A 89 -15.51 -4.28 -2.49
CA MET A 89 -14.98 -4.94 -1.30
C MET A 89 -15.40 -4.19 -0.03
N ARG A 90 -15.24 -2.87 0.01
CA ARG A 90 -15.68 -2.02 1.14
C ARG A 90 -17.18 -2.14 1.40
N LYS A 91 -18.00 -2.18 0.34
CA LYS A 91 -19.45 -2.38 0.44
C LYS A 91 -19.81 -3.79 0.92
N ALA A 92 -19.06 -4.81 0.54
CA ALA A 92 -19.22 -6.16 1.07
C ALA A 92 -18.87 -6.19 2.57
N TRP A 93 -17.73 -5.61 2.95
CA TRP A 93 -17.31 -5.50 4.34
C TRP A 93 -18.34 -4.77 5.21
N LYS A 94 -18.82 -3.58 4.79
CA LYS A 94 -19.81 -2.81 5.54
C LYS A 94 -21.13 -3.55 5.76
N ARG A 95 -21.54 -4.40 4.80
CA ARG A 95 -22.73 -5.27 4.95
C ARG A 95 -22.52 -6.37 6.00
N VAL A 96 -21.32 -6.93 6.06
CA VAL A 96 -20.95 -7.92 7.10
C VAL A 96 -20.86 -7.23 8.47
N GLU A 97 -20.27 -6.05 8.53
CA GLU A 97 -20.15 -5.25 9.75
C GLU A 97 -21.53 -4.87 10.32
N SER A 98 -22.46 -4.37 9.49
CA SER A 98 -23.82 -4.03 9.94
C SER A 98 -24.64 -5.24 10.39
N ALA A 99 -24.36 -6.43 9.85
CA ALA A 99 -25.01 -7.67 10.27
C ALA A 99 -24.45 -8.19 11.60
N ARG A 100 -23.18 -7.87 11.91
CA ARG A 100 -22.51 -8.28 13.15
C ARG A 100 -22.84 -7.36 14.33
N TRP A 101 -23.05 -6.08 14.07
CA TRP A 101 -23.40 -5.09 15.09
C TRP A 101 -24.86 -4.63 14.93
N THR A 102 -25.78 -5.35 15.60
CA THR A 102 -27.12 -4.82 15.88
C THR A 102 -26.98 -3.57 16.76
N PRO A 103 -27.63 -2.43 16.44
CA PRO A 103 -27.60 -1.26 17.31
C PRO A 103 -28.11 -1.65 18.69
N GLN A 104 -27.26 -1.53 19.72
CA GLN A 104 -27.75 -1.61 21.09
C GLN A 104 -28.64 -0.39 21.32
N PRO A 105 -29.88 -0.56 21.81
CA PRO A 105 -30.71 0.58 22.16
C PRO A 105 -29.93 1.44 23.14
N ALA A 106 -29.86 2.75 22.85
CA ALA A 106 -29.18 3.70 23.70
C ALA A 106 -29.71 3.54 25.13
N VAL A 107 -28.82 3.22 26.08
CA VAL A 107 -29.11 3.32 27.50
C VAL A 107 -29.25 4.83 27.78
N VAL A 108 -30.42 5.38 27.48
CA VAL A 108 -30.87 6.68 27.98
C VAL A 108 -31.43 6.40 29.37
N GLU A 109 -30.54 6.10 30.30
CA GLU A 109 -30.90 5.89 31.70
C GLU A 109 -30.51 7.17 32.46
N GLU A 110 -31.53 8.00 32.66
CA GLU A 110 -31.73 8.80 33.88
C GLU A 110 -30.58 9.71 34.34
N ALA A 111 -30.36 10.82 33.62
CA ALA A 111 -29.81 12.05 34.21
C ALA A 111 -30.89 13.14 34.38
N ARG A 112 -32.10 12.72 34.75
CA ARG A 112 -33.21 13.62 35.13
C ARG A 112 -34.00 13.01 36.28
N ARG A 113 -33.43 13.00 37.48
CA ARG A 113 -34.15 13.11 38.75
C ARG A 113 -33.32 13.91 39.73
#